data_AF-A0A9Q4FH25-F1
#
_entry.id   AF-A0A9Q4FH25-F1
#
_cell.length_a   1.000
_cell.length_b   1.000
_cell.length_c   1.000
_cell.angle_alpha   90.00
_cell.angle_beta   90.00
_cell.angle_gamma   90.00
#
_symmetry.space_group_name_H-M   'P 1'
#
loop_
_entity.id
_entity.type
_entity.pdbx_description
1 polymer ?
#
loop_
_entity_poly.entity_id
_entity_poly.type
_entity_poly.pdbx_seq_one_letter_code
_entity_poly.pdbx_strand_id
1 'polypeptide(L)'
;MLDLNRYVTPVLNLMQRYPGLIAAFGFVSGIASFILVDRQESLATWIAVVMLISWLWLMIENTMVGLLNKALGREIPQGLLRYGTQMIHQESLFFVLPFFFITTTWNSGQAVFTAALGAAGLISIIDPLYYKWLAPRRWLFMTLHTLTLFAALLTALPIILHLTTAESYKLALGVAMLLSAPSLMANFPLNTWRSALTVITMILAIGAAGWLLRSWVPPATLWLTEVAVSPDFDNKNRTPGDSISLISAKQLRNGGLYAYTAINAPRGLDERIYHVWWHEGQEMDRIALDIHGGRKEGYRAWTRKQNFPQDVTGRWQVRVLTEDGQMIGVLRFVVTDNDQPAVKRPTGRLIKLKPGGDSTDPVTPESAPAEPDASEPKQEAAPTESAPAESAPAAPAQ
;
A
#
# COMPACT_ATOMS: atom_id res chain seq x y z
N MET A 1 -1.90 45.72 -14.16
CA MET A 1 -1.94 44.33 -14.67
C MET A 1 -0.50 43.85 -14.74
N LEU A 2 -0.12 42.85 -13.94
CA LEU A 2 1.22 42.27 -14.00
C LEU A 2 1.46 41.68 -15.40
N ASP A 3 2.61 42.01 -15.98
CA ASP A 3 3.01 41.70 -17.35
C ASP A 3 3.39 40.21 -17.49
N LEU A 4 2.42 39.33 -17.22
CA LEU A 4 2.55 37.88 -17.15
C LEU A 4 3.11 37.31 -18.46
N ASN A 5 2.83 37.97 -19.58
CA ASN A 5 3.30 37.58 -20.92
C ASN A 5 4.82 37.57 -21.04
N ARG A 6 5.53 38.45 -20.31
CA ARG A 6 7.01 38.53 -20.37
C ARG A 6 7.69 37.29 -19.76
N TYR A 7 7.05 36.64 -18.80
CA TYR A 7 7.59 35.47 -18.10
C TYR A 7 7.05 34.14 -18.66
N VAL A 8 5.81 34.11 -19.15
CA VAL A 8 5.17 32.89 -19.67
C VAL A 8 5.69 32.52 -21.06
N THR A 9 5.94 33.51 -21.93
CA THR A 9 6.35 33.25 -23.33
C THR A 9 7.71 32.55 -23.47
N PRO A 10 8.76 32.92 -22.71
CA PRO A 10 10.04 32.22 -22.76
C PRO A 10 9.93 30.78 -22.24
N VAL A 11 9.15 30.55 -21.20
CA VAL A 11 8.94 29.24 -20.59
C VAL A 11 8.20 28.31 -21.56
N LEU A 12 7.12 28.77 -22.19
CA LEU A 12 6.39 27.99 -23.20
C LEU A 12 7.29 27.61 -24.39
N ASN A 13 8.10 28.55 -24.88
CA ASN A 13 9.05 28.28 -25.97
C ASN A 13 10.15 27.30 -25.54
N LEU A 14 10.63 27.38 -24.31
CA LEU A 14 11.63 26.44 -23.77
C LEU A 14 11.02 25.04 -23.63
N MET A 15 9.77 24.94 -23.17
CA MET A 15 9.05 23.67 -23.03
C MET A 15 8.82 22.98 -24.38
N GLN A 16 8.48 23.74 -25.43
CA GLN A 16 8.34 23.21 -26.78
C GLN A 16 9.67 22.76 -27.39
N ARG A 17 10.79 23.39 -26.99
CA ARG A 17 12.12 23.12 -27.55
C ARG A 17 12.79 21.89 -26.95
N TYR A 18 12.49 21.54 -25.70
CA TYR A 18 13.11 20.42 -24.99
C TYR A 18 12.10 19.54 -24.23
N PRO A 19 11.18 18.84 -24.92
CA PRO A 19 10.17 18.00 -24.26
C PRO A 19 10.80 16.87 -23.43
N GLY A 20 11.91 16.28 -23.89
CA GLY A 20 12.60 15.20 -23.18
C GLY A 20 13.24 15.61 -21.84
N LEU A 21 13.66 16.87 -21.70
CA LEU A 21 14.22 17.39 -20.44
C LEU A 21 13.14 17.56 -19.37
N ILE A 22 11.91 17.91 -19.77
CA ILE A 22 10.77 18.02 -18.86
C ILE A 22 10.34 16.63 -18.40
N ALA A 23 10.28 15.66 -19.31
CA ALA A 23 10.01 14.27 -18.96
C ALA A 23 11.06 13.70 -18.00
N ALA A 24 12.35 13.97 -18.23
CA ALA A 24 13.43 13.56 -17.34
C ALA A 24 13.34 14.24 -15.96
N PHE A 25 13.03 15.54 -15.90
CA PHE A 25 12.82 16.25 -14.64
C PHE A 25 11.60 15.72 -13.87
N GLY A 26 10.48 15.47 -14.55
CA GLY A 26 9.30 14.85 -13.95
C GLY A 26 9.61 13.45 -13.40
N PHE A 27 10.35 12.63 -14.15
CA PHE A 27 10.78 11.31 -13.71
C PHE A 27 11.70 11.36 -12.48
N VAL A 28 12.73 12.21 -12.49
CA VAL A 28 13.65 12.38 -11.35
C VAL A 28 12.92 12.97 -10.14
N SER A 29 12.02 13.93 -10.35
CA SER A 29 11.17 14.49 -9.29
C SER A 29 10.22 13.43 -8.72
N GLY A 30 9.68 12.54 -9.57
CA GLY A 30 8.83 11.44 -9.14
C GLY A 30 9.59 10.42 -8.29
N ILE A 31 10.79 10.04 -8.70
CA ILE A 31 11.68 9.17 -7.91
C ILE A 31 12.07 9.84 -6.59
N ALA A 32 12.47 11.11 -6.62
CA ALA A 32 12.83 11.86 -5.42
C ALA A 32 11.64 11.98 -4.46
N SER A 33 10.44 12.25 -4.99
CA SER A 33 9.20 12.33 -4.22
C SER A 33 8.86 10.97 -3.59
N PHE A 34 9.00 9.87 -4.33
CA PHE A 34 8.82 8.52 -3.80
C PHE A 34 9.78 8.20 -2.64
N ILE A 35 11.07 8.55 -2.79
CA ILE A 35 12.09 8.37 -1.73
C ILE A 35 11.81 9.27 -0.51
N LEU A 36 11.27 10.47 -0.72
CA LEU A 36 10.93 11.41 0.36
C LEU A 36 9.67 10.99 1.12
N VAL A 37 8.66 10.50 0.40
CA VAL A 37 7.36 10.04 0.94
C VAL A 37 7.55 8.87 1.90
N ASP A 38 8.52 7.99 1.65
CA ASP A 38 8.86 6.88 2.55
C ASP A 38 9.37 7.36 3.94
N ARG A 39 9.73 8.63 4.10
CA ARG A 39 10.27 9.19 5.35
C ARG A 39 9.31 10.05 6.17
N GLN A 40 8.24 10.61 5.60
CA GLN A 40 7.30 11.46 6.35
C GLN A 40 5.86 11.39 5.82
N GLU A 41 4.93 10.90 6.65
CA GLU A 41 3.48 10.88 6.36
C GLU A 41 2.92 12.26 5.97
N SER A 42 3.48 13.34 6.52
CA SER A 42 3.11 14.73 6.19
C SER A 42 3.26 15.07 4.70
N LEU A 43 4.27 14.50 4.03
CA LEU A 43 4.50 14.74 2.60
C LEU A 43 3.41 14.11 1.74
N ALA A 44 2.95 12.90 2.11
CA ALA A 44 1.88 12.21 1.39
C ALA A 44 0.58 13.02 1.41
N THR A 45 0.25 13.66 2.54
CA THR A 45 -0.92 14.57 2.64
C THR A 45 -0.80 15.75 1.68
N TRP A 46 0.35 16.44 1.65
CA TRP A 46 0.55 17.58 0.74
C TRP A 46 0.49 17.18 -0.73
N ILE A 47 1.13 16.06 -1.10
CA ILE A 47 1.08 15.54 -2.47
C ILE A 47 -0.36 15.17 -2.84
N ALA A 48 -1.11 14.51 -1.96
CA ALA A 48 -2.51 14.17 -2.20
C ALA A 48 -3.38 15.42 -2.38
N VAL A 49 -3.16 16.48 -1.59
CA VAL A 49 -3.87 17.77 -1.76
C VAL A 49 -3.55 18.40 -3.11
N VAL A 50 -2.27 18.51 -3.47
CA VAL A 50 -1.85 19.07 -4.77
C VAL A 50 -2.41 18.25 -5.94
N MET A 51 -2.41 16.92 -5.82
CA MET A 51 -3.02 16.02 -6.78
C MET A 51 -4.52 16.33 -6.93
N LEU A 52 -5.29 16.41 -5.84
CA LEU A 52 -6.72 16.73 -5.93
C LEU A 52 -6.99 18.13 -6.50
N ILE A 53 -6.15 19.12 -6.19
CA ILE A 53 -6.21 20.45 -6.80
C ILE A 53 -5.98 20.37 -8.32
N SER A 54 -5.03 19.55 -8.78
CA SER A 54 -4.80 19.33 -10.21
C SER A 54 -6.00 18.67 -10.91
N TRP A 55 -6.75 17.82 -10.21
CA TRP A 55 -8.00 17.26 -10.71
C TRP A 55 -9.13 18.30 -10.78
N LEU A 56 -9.26 19.15 -9.76
CA LEU A 56 -10.20 20.28 -9.81
C LEU A 56 -9.88 21.23 -10.95
N TRP A 57 -8.58 21.44 -11.25
CA TRP A 57 -8.14 22.20 -12.41
C TRP A 57 -8.66 21.59 -13.73
N LEU A 58 -8.57 20.27 -13.91
CA LEU A 58 -9.13 19.61 -15.11
C LEU A 58 -10.64 19.83 -15.26
N MET A 59 -11.39 19.93 -14.17
CA MET A 59 -12.84 20.19 -14.24
C MET A 59 -13.18 21.59 -14.76
N ILE A 60 -12.32 22.58 -14.49
CA ILE A 60 -12.52 23.98 -14.91
C ILE A 60 -11.67 24.38 -16.12
N GLU A 61 -10.88 23.44 -16.67
CA GLU A 61 -9.88 23.67 -17.72
C GLU A 61 -10.46 24.46 -18.89
N ASN A 62 -11.59 24.01 -19.46
CA ASN A 62 -12.19 24.67 -20.62
C ASN A 62 -12.60 26.14 -20.34
N THR A 63 -13.08 26.42 -19.13
CA THR A 63 -13.45 27.78 -18.71
C THR A 63 -12.20 28.63 -18.49
N MET A 64 -11.18 28.07 -17.83
CA MET A 64 -9.96 28.78 -17.49
C MET A 64 -9.11 29.08 -18.73
N VAL A 65 -9.00 28.13 -19.66
CA VAL A 65 -8.35 28.31 -20.96
C VAL A 65 -9.07 29.39 -21.77
N GLY A 66 -10.40 29.42 -21.76
CA GLY A 66 -11.17 30.48 -22.41
C GLY A 66 -10.87 31.88 -21.85
N LEU A 67 -10.71 32.01 -20.54
CA LEU A 67 -10.31 33.26 -19.89
C LEU A 67 -8.85 33.62 -20.19
N LEU A 68 -7.95 32.64 -20.16
CA LEU A 68 -6.52 32.86 -20.44
C LEU A 68 -6.29 33.28 -21.89
N ASN A 69 -7.01 32.69 -22.84
CA ASN A 69 -6.94 33.06 -24.25
C ASN A 69 -7.36 34.52 -24.46
N LYS A 70 -8.39 34.97 -23.74
CA LYS A 70 -8.84 36.37 -23.75
C LYS A 70 -7.82 37.30 -23.09
N ALA A 71 -7.17 36.87 -22.01
CA ALA A 71 -6.20 37.67 -21.27
C ALA A 71 -4.82 37.77 -21.96
N LEU A 72 -4.32 36.66 -22.54
CA LEU A 72 -3.04 36.62 -23.27
C LEU A 72 -3.18 37.06 -24.74
N GLY A 73 -4.39 37.10 -25.28
CA GLY A 73 -4.63 37.36 -26.70
C GLY A 73 -4.07 36.28 -27.64
N ARG A 74 -3.84 35.06 -27.12
CA ARG A 74 -3.33 33.90 -27.87
C ARG A 74 -4.05 32.64 -27.43
N GLU A 75 -4.32 31.75 -28.37
CA GLU A 75 -4.89 30.44 -28.09
C GLU A 75 -3.84 29.49 -27.53
N ILE A 76 -4.12 28.89 -26.37
CA ILE A 76 -3.29 27.80 -25.84
C ILE A 76 -3.37 26.60 -26.79
N PRO A 77 -2.23 26.07 -27.26
CA PRO A 77 -2.22 24.92 -28.16
C PRO A 77 -2.89 23.70 -27.52
N GLN A 78 -3.77 23.02 -28.26
CA GLN A 78 -4.44 21.80 -27.77
C GLN A 78 -3.46 20.69 -27.34
N GLY A 79 -2.28 20.63 -27.96
CA GLY A 79 -1.23 19.70 -27.57
C GLY A 79 -0.74 19.92 -26.13
N LEU A 80 -0.66 21.18 -25.68
CA LEU A 80 -0.24 21.52 -24.32
C LEU A 80 -1.30 21.12 -23.29
N LEU A 81 -2.59 21.31 -23.61
CA LEU A 81 -3.70 20.88 -22.77
C LEU A 81 -3.70 19.36 -22.59
N ARG A 82 -3.59 18.62 -23.70
CA ARG A 82 -3.52 17.15 -23.67
C ARG A 82 -2.29 16.63 -22.92
N TYR A 83 -1.16 17.32 -23.03
CA TYR A 83 0.04 17.04 -22.23
C TYR A 83 -0.22 17.29 -20.74
N GLY A 84 -0.85 18.40 -20.38
CA GLY A 84 -1.27 18.68 -19.00
C GLY A 84 -2.18 17.59 -18.44
N THR A 85 -3.19 17.15 -19.20
CA THR A 85 -4.07 16.05 -18.79
C THR A 85 -3.31 14.74 -18.64
N GLN A 86 -2.40 14.40 -19.56
CA GLN A 86 -1.55 13.21 -19.46
C GLN A 86 -0.68 13.26 -18.21
N MET A 87 -0.06 14.41 -17.93
CA MET A 87 0.78 14.61 -16.76
C MET A 87 -0.01 14.39 -15.48
N ILE A 88 -1.24 14.92 -15.39
CA ILE A 88 -2.10 14.71 -14.22
C ILE A 88 -2.48 13.23 -14.08
N HIS A 89 -2.82 12.54 -15.17
CA HIS A 89 -3.07 11.09 -15.13
C HIS A 89 -1.83 10.31 -14.66
N GLN A 90 -0.67 10.63 -15.23
CA GLN A 90 0.60 9.98 -14.93
C GLN A 90 0.97 10.20 -13.46
N GLU A 91 1.12 11.44 -13.00
CA GLU A 91 1.48 11.76 -11.63
C GLU A 91 0.51 11.12 -10.62
N SER A 92 -0.79 11.15 -10.91
CA SER A 92 -1.79 10.50 -10.05
C SER A 92 -1.60 8.98 -9.98
N LEU A 93 -1.43 8.32 -11.13
CA LEU A 93 -1.24 6.87 -11.20
C LEU A 93 0.06 6.45 -10.50
N PHE A 94 1.17 7.14 -10.76
CA PHE A 94 2.46 6.82 -10.16
C PHE A 94 2.53 7.18 -8.67
N PHE A 95 1.74 8.15 -8.21
CA PHE A 95 1.57 8.42 -6.79
C PHE A 95 0.81 7.29 -6.08
N VAL A 96 -0.32 6.82 -6.64
CA VAL A 96 -1.15 5.82 -5.95
C VAL A 96 -0.70 4.38 -6.12
N LEU A 97 -0.02 4.04 -7.22
CA LEU A 97 0.35 2.66 -7.55
C LEU A 97 1.17 1.98 -6.45
N PRO A 98 2.18 2.61 -5.82
CA PRO A 98 2.91 1.98 -4.71
C PRO A 98 2.02 1.61 -3.52
N PHE A 99 1.04 2.46 -3.18
CA PHE A 99 0.08 2.17 -2.11
C PHE A 99 -0.72 0.91 -2.43
N PHE A 100 -1.32 0.85 -3.62
CA PHE A 100 -2.07 -0.33 -4.05
C PHE A 100 -1.17 -1.56 -4.17
N PHE A 101 0.07 -1.43 -4.65
CA PHE A 101 1.01 -2.54 -4.78
C PHE A 101 1.31 -3.19 -3.42
N ILE A 102 1.57 -2.38 -2.39
CA ILE A 102 1.87 -2.84 -1.03
C ILE A 102 0.63 -3.45 -0.35
N THR A 103 -0.55 -2.86 -0.55
CA THR A 103 -1.78 -3.29 0.12
C THR A 103 -2.53 -4.42 -0.61
N THR A 104 -2.09 -4.77 -1.83
CA THR A 104 -2.70 -5.84 -2.61
C THR A 104 -2.43 -7.20 -1.99
N THR A 105 -3.50 -7.93 -1.67
CA THR A 105 -3.41 -9.36 -1.44
C THR A 105 -3.37 -10.09 -2.78
N TRP A 106 -2.17 -10.44 -3.24
CA TRP A 106 -1.89 -11.00 -4.57
C TRP A 106 -2.61 -12.31 -4.91
N ASN A 107 -3.00 -13.10 -3.89
CA ASN A 107 -3.78 -14.33 -4.07
C ASN A 107 -5.30 -14.08 -3.98
N SER A 108 -5.77 -12.95 -4.51
CA SER A 108 -7.19 -12.56 -4.50
C SER A 108 -7.54 -11.73 -5.74
N GLY A 109 -8.84 -11.40 -5.92
CA GLY A 109 -9.30 -10.53 -7.01
C GLY A 109 -8.65 -9.14 -7.02
N GLN A 110 -8.06 -8.72 -5.90
CA GLN A 110 -7.30 -7.47 -5.80
C GLN A 110 -6.13 -7.36 -6.78
N ALA A 111 -5.51 -8.48 -7.14
CA ALA A 111 -4.43 -8.50 -8.13
C ALA A 111 -4.89 -7.95 -9.49
N VAL A 112 -6.15 -8.18 -9.87
CA VAL A 112 -6.70 -7.70 -11.14
C VAL A 112 -6.81 -6.19 -11.16
N PHE A 113 -7.32 -5.58 -10.08
CA PHE A 113 -7.44 -4.12 -9.97
C PHE A 113 -6.06 -3.45 -9.99
N THR A 114 -5.11 -3.96 -9.22
CA THR A 114 -3.75 -3.41 -9.16
C THR A 114 -3.00 -3.60 -10.48
N ALA A 115 -3.17 -4.74 -11.17
CA ALA A 115 -2.65 -4.94 -12.51
C ALA A 115 -3.27 -3.97 -13.52
N ALA A 116 -4.57 -3.67 -13.42
CA ALA A 116 -5.22 -2.67 -14.26
C ALA A 116 -4.67 -1.26 -14.02
N LEU A 117 -4.38 -0.88 -12.76
CA LEU A 117 -3.69 0.38 -12.45
C LEU A 117 -2.25 0.40 -13.00
N GLY A 118 -1.52 -0.72 -12.90
CA GLY A 118 -0.20 -0.85 -13.50
C GLY A 118 -0.23 -0.68 -15.02
N ALA A 119 -1.17 -1.32 -15.70
CA ALA A 119 -1.37 -1.17 -17.14
C ALA A 119 -1.76 0.28 -17.50
N ALA A 120 -2.64 0.93 -16.72
CA ALA A 120 -2.99 2.33 -16.87
C ALA A 120 -1.76 3.24 -16.75
N GLY A 121 -0.89 2.99 -15.76
CA GLY A 121 0.38 3.73 -15.58
C GLY A 121 1.36 3.52 -16.73
N LEU A 122 1.45 2.31 -17.28
CA LEU A 122 2.26 2.04 -18.47
C LEU A 122 1.70 2.74 -19.72
N ILE A 123 0.37 2.74 -19.88
CA ILE A 123 -0.26 3.46 -20.99
C ILE A 123 -0.03 4.97 -20.87
N SER A 124 -0.05 5.53 -19.65
CA SER A 124 0.14 6.98 -19.45
C SER A 124 1.56 7.47 -19.69
N ILE A 125 2.58 6.62 -19.51
CA ILE A 125 3.99 6.99 -19.77
C ILE A 125 4.43 6.71 -21.21
N ILE A 126 3.79 5.78 -21.92
CA ILE A 126 4.17 5.42 -23.29
C ILE A 126 3.39 6.29 -24.29
N ASP A 127 4.02 7.38 -24.77
CA ASP A 127 3.39 8.39 -25.65
C ASP A 127 2.65 7.81 -26.87
N PRO A 128 3.19 6.82 -27.63
CA PRO A 128 2.43 6.24 -28.73
C PRO A 128 1.13 5.55 -28.27
N LEU A 129 1.13 4.91 -27.10
CA LEU A 129 -0.07 4.26 -26.55
C LEU A 129 -1.07 5.30 -26.06
N TYR A 130 -0.61 6.32 -25.35
CA TYR A 130 -1.47 7.38 -24.85
C TYR A 130 -2.08 8.20 -25.99
N TYR A 131 -1.26 8.81 -26.86
CA TYR A 131 -1.74 9.78 -27.85
C TYR A 131 -2.32 9.15 -29.12
N LYS A 132 -1.77 8.02 -29.60
CA LYS A 132 -2.20 7.44 -30.89
C LYS A 132 -3.27 6.36 -30.72
N TRP A 133 -3.29 5.65 -29.59
CA TRP A 133 -4.22 4.54 -29.38
C TRP A 133 -5.35 4.89 -28.40
N LEU A 134 -5.02 5.45 -27.22
CA LEU A 134 -5.99 5.74 -26.17
C LEU A 134 -6.78 7.03 -26.42
N ALA A 135 -6.09 8.17 -26.56
CA ALA A 135 -6.70 9.50 -26.65
C ALA A 135 -7.69 9.69 -27.81
N PRO A 136 -7.51 9.08 -29.01
CA PRO A 136 -8.49 9.20 -30.09
C PRO A 136 -9.80 8.45 -29.79
N ARG A 137 -9.76 7.45 -28.89
CA ARG A 137 -10.90 6.62 -28.53
C ARG A 137 -11.53 7.15 -27.25
N ARG A 138 -12.56 7.98 -27.41
CA ARG A 138 -13.25 8.68 -26.30
C ARG A 138 -13.59 7.78 -25.12
N TRP A 139 -14.12 6.58 -25.36
CA TRP A 139 -14.51 5.67 -24.28
C TRP A 139 -13.31 5.18 -23.46
N LEU A 140 -12.20 4.77 -24.11
CA LEU A 140 -10.98 4.35 -23.43
C LEU A 140 -10.35 5.48 -22.62
N PHE A 141 -10.30 6.68 -23.20
CA PHE A 141 -9.80 7.86 -22.52
C PHE A 141 -10.62 8.16 -21.26
N MET A 142 -11.96 8.07 -21.35
CA MET A 142 -12.85 8.29 -20.21
C MET A 142 -12.74 7.17 -19.17
N THR A 143 -12.57 5.92 -19.59
CA THR A 143 -12.29 4.82 -18.66
C THR A 143 -10.99 5.05 -17.90
N LEU A 144 -9.90 5.42 -18.58
CA LEU A 144 -8.64 5.76 -17.91
C LEU A 144 -8.84 6.93 -16.94
N HIS A 145 -9.45 8.01 -17.40
CA HIS A 145 -9.68 9.23 -16.61
C HIS A 145 -10.48 8.93 -15.33
N THR A 146 -11.61 8.23 -15.45
CA THR A 146 -12.44 7.85 -14.31
C THR A 146 -11.74 6.85 -13.39
N LEU A 147 -11.01 5.87 -13.93
CA LEU A 147 -10.22 4.92 -13.13
C LEU A 147 -9.13 5.63 -12.33
N THR A 148 -8.40 6.55 -12.95
CA THR A 148 -7.34 7.30 -12.27
C THR A 148 -7.91 8.19 -11.18
N LEU A 149 -9.00 8.92 -11.44
CA LEU A 149 -9.65 9.73 -10.41
C LEU A 149 -10.14 8.87 -9.24
N PHE A 150 -10.78 7.73 -9.56
CA PHE A 150 -11.26 6.80 -8.56
C PHE A 150 -10.14 6.30 -7.67
N ALA A 151 -9.02 5.84 -8.26
CA ALA A 151 -7.84 5.41 -7.50
C ALA A 151 -7.21 6.55 -6.68
N ALA A 152 -7.12 7.76 -7.26
CA ALA A 152 -6.64 8.95 -6.57
C ALA A 152 -7.47 9.28 -5.33
N LEU A 153 -8.80 9.23 -5.44
CA LEU A 153 -9.72 9.48 -4.32
C LEU A 153 -9.62 8.40 -3.24
N LEU A 154 -9.51 7.12 -3.61
CA LEU A 154 -9.34 6.03 -2.65
C LEU A 154 -8.08 6.17 -1.79
N THR A 155 -7.01 6.76 -2.34
CA THR A 155 -5.78 7.05 -1.58
C THR A 155 -5.88 8.38 -0.84
N ALA A 156 -6.39 9.43 -1.47
CA ALA A 156 -6.35 10.78 -0.92
C ALA A 156 -7.39 11.02 0.20
N LEU A 157 -8.60 10.48 0.08
CA LEU A 157 -9.69 10.74 1.03
C LEU A 157 -9.36 10.26 2.47
N PRO A 158 -8.85 9.03 2.69
CA PRO A 158 -8.46 8.61 4.04
C PRO A 158 -7.32 9.45 4.62
N ILE A 159 -6.41 9.95 3.77
CA ILE A 159 -5.23 10.71 4.21
C ILE A 159 -5.59 12.15 4.60
N ILE A 160 -6.49 12.80 3.83
CA ILE A 160 -6.80 14.22 3.99
C ILE A 160 -7.98 14.41 4.95
N LEU A 161 -9.02 13.59 4.81
CA LEU A 161 -10.28 13.73 5.53
C LEU A 161 -10.45 12.72 6.66
N HIS A 162 -9.48 11.80 6.84
CA HIS A 162 -9.52 10.76 7.88
C HIS A 162 -10.74 9.82 7.75
N LEU A 163 -11.25 9.67 6.54
CA LEU A 163 -12.39 8.83 6.24
C LEU A 163 -11.99 7.36 6.23
N THR A 164 -12.88 6.50 6.74
CA THR A 164 -12.71 5.05 6.65
C THR A 164 -12.56 4.59 5.20
N THR A 165 -12.03 3.38 5.03
CA THR A 165 -11.90 2.74 3.74
C THR A 165 -13.27 2.61 3.06
N ALA A 166 -14.30 2.25 3.84
CA ALA A 166 -15.69 2.15 3.40
C ALA A 166 -16.27 3.48 2.91
N GLU A 167 -16.11 4.55 3.70
CA GLU A 167 -16.59 5.90 3.35
C GLU A 167 -15.87 6.45 2.12
N SER A 168 -14.55 6.31 2.09
CA SER A 168 -13.72 6.74 0.96
C SER A 168 -14.10 6.01 -0.32
N TYR A 169 -14.40 4.71 -0.24
CA TYR A 169 -14.88 3.93 -1.39
C TYR A 169 -16.22 4.43 -1.92
N LYS A 170 -17.20 4.64 -1.02
CA LYS A 170 -18.54 5.13 -1.38
C LYS A 170 -18.47 6.49 -2.05
N LEU A 171 -17.67 7.41 -1.50
CA LEU A 171 -17.47 8.75 -2.08
C LEU A 171 -16.73 8.68 -3.41
N ALA A 172 -15.64 7.90 -3.51
CA ALA A 172 -14.90 7.75 -4.74
C ALA A 172 -15.78 7.17 -5.87
N LEU A 173 -16.58 6.13 -5.57
CA LEU A 173 -17.52 5.54 -6.52
C LEU A 173 -18.61 6.55 -6.93
N GLY A 174 -19.18 7.26 -5.95
CA GLY A 174 -20.19 8.29 -6.20
C GLY A 174 -19.68 9.43 -7.08
N VAL A 175 -18.47 9.93 -6.81
CA VAL A 175 -17.81 10.97 -7.63
C VAL A 175 -17.50 10.44 -9.03
N ALA A 176 -16.98 9.21 -9.15
CA ALA A 176 -16.72 8.58 -10.45
C ALA A 176 -18.01 8.43 -11.29
N MET A 177 -19.12 8.03 -10.66
CA MET A 177 -20.43 7.95 -11.32
C MET A 177 -20.95 9.34 -11.73
N LEU A 178 -20.85 10.33 -10.84
CA LEU A 178 -21.28 11.70 -11.10
C LEU A 178 -20.53 12.31 -12.29
N LEU A 179 -19.21 12.16 -12.31
CA LEU A 179 -18.36 12.78 -13.33
C LEU A 179 -18.31 12.00 -14.64
N SER A 180 -18.72 10.72 -14.65
CA SER A 180 -18.90 9.95 -15.89
C SER A 180 -20.22 10.27 -16.60
N ALA A 181 -21.22 10.82 -15.89
CA ALA A 181 -22.54 11.10 -16.45
C ALA A 181 -22.52 12.05 -17.67
N PRO A 182 -21.80 13.21 -17.67
CA PRO A 182 -21.72 14.07 -18.84
C PRO A 182 -21.13 13.36 -20.07
N SER A 183 -20.18 12.45 -19.85
CA SER A 183 -19.57 11.65 -20.92
C SER A 183 -20.57 10.70 -21.56
N LEU A 184 -21.41 10.04 -20.74
CA LEU A 184 -22.49 9.18 -21.23
C LEU A 184 -23.56 9.99 -21.97
N MET A 185 -23.99 11.12 -21.42
CA MET A 185 -24.99 12.01 -22.04
C MET A 185 -24.54 12.55 -23.40
N ALA A 186 -23.24 12.79 -23.58
CA ALA A 186 -22.70 13.25 -24.85
C ALA A 186 -22.65 12.16 -25.93
N ASN A 187 -22.63 10.88 -25.54
CA ASN A 187 -22.72 9.75 -26.47
C ASN A 187 -24.18 9.30 -26.70
N PHE A 188 -25.09 9.62 -25.76
CA PHE A 188 -26.52 9.29 -25.81
C PHE A 188 -27.36 10.55 -25.57
N PRO A 189 -27.72 11.32 -26.63
CA PRO A 189 -28.44 12.58 -26.47
C PRO A 189 -29.78 12.39 -25.75
N LEU A 190 -30.05 13.22 -24.75
CA LEU A 190 -31.22 13.15 -23.86
C LEU A 190 -32.51 13.69 -24.49
N ASN A 191 -32.67 13.55 -25.81
CA ASN A 191 -33.80 14.12 -26.54
C ASN A 191 -35.09 13.29 -26.39
N THR A 192 -35.00 12.09 -25.83
CA THR A 192 -36.15 11.20 -25.59
C THR A 192 -36.11 10.65 -24.18
N TRP A 193 -37.28 10.37 -23.60
CA TRP A 193 -37.37 9.68 -22.30
C TRP A 193 -36.63 8.33 -22.29
N ARG A 194 -36.65 7.60 -23.42
CA ARG A 194 -35.95 6.30 -23.56
C ARG A 194 -34.43 6.46 -23.47
N SER A 195 -33.85 7.49 -24.10
CA SER A 195 -32.41 7.75 -24.01
C SER A 195 -32.02 8.23 -22.61
N ALA A 196 -32.85 9.04 -21.95
CA ALA A 196 -32.66 9.39 -20.55
C ALA A 196 -32.66 8.16 -19.63
N LEU A 197 -33.65 7.27 -19.80
CA LEU A 197 -33.72 6.02 -19.05
C LEU A 197 -32.49 5.14 -19.30
N THR A 198 -32.02 5.05 -20.55
CA THR A 198 -30.82 4.28 -20.92
C THR A 198 -29.58 4.80 -20.18
N VAL A 199 -29.36 6.11 -20.16
CA VAL A 199 -28.22 6.72 -19.44
C VAL A 199 -28.30 6.44 -17.95
N ILE A 200 -29.48 6.58 -17.34
CA ILE A 200 -29.69 6.27 -15.92
C ILE A 200 -29.38 4.79 -15.64
N THR A 201 -29.91 3.87 -16.45
CA THR A 201 -29.66 2.44 -16.30
C THR A 201 -28.17 2.11 -16.45
N MET A 202 -27.46 2.74 -17.38
CA MET A 202 -26.00 2.55 -17.53
C MET A 202 -25.23 3.04 -16.31
N ILE A 203 -25.56 4.22 -15.78
CA ILE A 203 -24.91 4.76 -14.56
C ILE A 203 -25.16 3.81 -13.39
N LEU A 204 -26.41 3.36 -13.20
CA LEU A 204 -26.76 2.41 -12.14
C LEU A 204 -26.07 1.06 -12.33
N ALA A 205 -25.95 0.56 -13.56
CA ALA A 205 -25.25 -0.68 -13.84
C ALA A 205 -23.75 -0.58 -13.53
N ILE A 206 -23.09 0.53 -13.89
CA ILE A 206 -21.69 0.80 -13.56
C ILE A 206 -21.51 0.92 -12.05
N GLY A 207 -22.39 1.65 -11.37
CA GLY A 207 -22.38 1.80 -9.92
C GLY A 207 -22.58 0.47 -9.20
N ALA A 208 -23.52 -0.35 -9.64
CA ALA A 208 -23.77 -1.68 -9.12
C ALA A 208 -22.57 -2.61 -9.35
N ALA A 209 -21.97 -2.58 -10.54
CA ALA A 209 -20.76 -3.34 -10.83
C ALA A 209 -19.59 -2.92 -9.92
N GLY A 210 -19.38 -1.61 -9.74
CA GLY A 210 -18.39 -1.08 -8.80
C GLY A 210 -18.64 -1.59 -7.38
N TRP A 211 -19.87 -1.45 -6.88
CA TRP A 211 -20.25 -1.89 -5.54
C TRP A 211 -20.06 -3.40 -5.31
N LEU A 212 -20.36 -4.24 -6.31
CA LEU A 212 -20.17 -5.68 -6.24
C LEU A 212 -18.68 -6.07 -6.29
N LEU A 213 -17.88 -5.31 -7.05
CA LEU A 213 -16.43 -5.53 -7.19
C LEU A 213 -15.61 -4.83 -6.10
N ARG A 214 -16.24 -4.23 -5.07
CA ARG A 214 -15.53 -3.50 -4.01
C ARG A 214 -14.44 -4.30 -3.31
N SER A 215 -14.66 -5.60 -3.08
CA SER A 215 -13.68 -6.47 -2.42
C SER A 215 -12.44 -6.74 -3.29
N TRP A 216 -12.52 -6.48 -4.60
CA TRP A 216 -11.39 -6.55 -5.54
C TRP A 216 -10.56 -5.26 -5.53
N VAL A 217 -10.94 -4.24 -4.76
CA VAL A 217 -10.15 -3.04 -4.61
C VAL A 217 -9.34 -3.13 -3.32
N PRO A 218 -8.00 -3.11 -3.37
CA PRO A 218 -7.18 -3.08 -2.16
C PRO A 218 -7.48 -1.85 -1.30
N PRO A 219 -7.42 -1.95 0.04
CA PRO A 219 -7.53 -0.78 0.90
C PRO A 219 -6.23 0.03 0.79
N ALA A 220 -6.25 1.16 0.07
CA ALA A 220 -5.04 1.87 -0.34
C ALA A 220 -4.11 2.31 0.81
N THR A 221 -4.64 2.53 2.01
CA THR A 221 -3.89 3.09 3.14
C THR A 221 -3.70 2.11 4.30
N LEU A 222 -4.16 0.87 4.17
CA LEU A 222 -4.09 -0.14 5.23
C LEU A 222 -3.22 -1.32 4.81
N TRP A 223 -2.13 -1.56 5.52
CA TRP A 223 -1.28 -2.74 5.32
C TRP A 223 -0.83 -3.35 6.63
N LEU A 224 -0.51 -4.65 6.59
CA LEU A 224 0.02 -5.38 7.73
C LEU A 224 1.52 -5.12 7.87
N THR A 225 1.95 -4.66 9.04
CA THR A 225 3.38 -4.51 9.39
C THR A 225 3.92 -5.78 10.03
N GLU A 226 3.10 -6.47 10.83
CA GLU A 226 3.47 -7.69 11.55
C GLU A 226 2.25 -8.61 11.68
N VAL A 227 2.48 -9.91 11.59
CA VAL A 227 1.43 -10.93 11.76
C VAL A 227 1.97 -12.12 12.52
N ALA A 228 1.13 -12.71 13.36
CA ALA A 228 1.42 -14.00 13.98
C ALA A 228 0.14 -14.76 14.28
N VAL A 229 0.15 -16.06 14.05
CA VAL A 229 -0.80 -16.98 14.68
C VAL A 229 -0.01 -17.73 15.74
N SER A 230 -0.32 -17.55 17.02
CA SER A 230 0.50 -18.09 18.11
C SER A 230 -0.35 -18.70 19.22
N PRO A 231 0.06 -19.84 19.83
CA PRO A 231 -0.52 -20.32 21.09
C PRO A 231 -0.21 -19.39 22.27
N ASP A 232 0.92 -18.68 22.19
CA ASP A 232 1.48 -17.87 23.25
C ASP A 232 1.23 -16.37 22.98
N PHE A 233 0.88 -15.60 24.01
CA PHE A 233 0.68 -14.16 23.94
C PHE A 233 1.10 -13.48 25.24
N ASP A 234 1.99 -12.50 25.16
CA ASP A 234 2.38 -11.67 26.32
C ASP A 234 1.38 -10.53 26.49
N ASN A 235 0.54 -10.64 27.51
CA ASN A 235 -0.49 -9.64 27.79
C ASN A 235 0.08 -8.33 28.36
N LYS A 236 1.28 -8.33 28.97
CA LYS A 236 1.91 -7.12 29.51
C LYS A 236 2.46 -6.26 28.36
N ASN A 237 3.19 -6.89 27.44
CA ASN A 237 3.82 -6.20 26.33
C ASN A 237 2.92 -6.12 25.07
N ARG A 238 1.79 -6.84 25.07
CA ARG A 238 0.85 -6.95 23.94
C ARG A 238 1.56 -7.41 22.66
N THR A 239 2.35 -8.47 22.81
CA THR A 239 3.16 -9.05 21.74
C THR A 239 2.85 -10.54 21.61
N PRO A 240 2.78 -11.06 20.37
CA PRO A 240 2.61 -12.48 20.15
C PRO A 240 3.90 -13.25 20.49
N GLY A 241 3.77 -14.55 20.76
CA GLY A 241 4.88 -15.48 20.62
C GLY A 241 5.21 -15.77 19.15
N ASP A 242 6.00 -16.82 18.90
CA ASP A 242 6.35 -17.25 17.55
C ASP A 242 5.11 -17.69 16.74
N SER A 243 5.07 -17.29 15.47
CA SER A 243 3.99 -17.68 14.59
C SER A 243 4.10 -19.16 14.22
N ILE A 244 3.02 -19.91 14.42
CA ILE A 244 2.92 -21.29 13.97
C ILE A 244 2.57 -21.37 12.48
N SER A 245 3.10 -22.40 11.82
CA SER A 245 2.69 -22.81 10.47
C SER A 245 1.99 -24.18 10.47
N LEU A 246 2.28 -25.01 11.48
CA LEU A 246 1.67 -26.31 11.69
C LEU A 246 1.47 -26.56 13.20
N ILE A 247 0.33 -27.13 13.60
CA ILE A 247 0.00 -27.46 15.00
C ILE A 247 -0.81 -28.76 15.07
N SER A 248 -0.68 -29.54 16.16
CA SER A 248 -1.52 -30.73 16.36
C SER A 248 -2.93 -30.34 16.84
N ALA A 249 -3.93 -31.15 16.47
CA ALA A 249 -5.32 -30.96 16.91
C ALA A 249 -5.44 -30.92 18.45
N LYS A 250 -4.62 -31.72 19.14
CA LYS A 250 -4.56 -31.77 20.60
C LYS A 250 -4.01 -30.48 21.20
N GLN A 251 -2.88 -29.98 20.69
CA GLN A 251 -2.30 -28.71 21.14
C GLN A 251 -3.25 -27.53 20.91
N LEU A 252 -3.89 -27.50 19.74
CA LEU A 252 -4.86 -26.48 19.38
C LEU A 252 -6.03 -26.42 20.36
N ARG A 253 -6.62 -27.58 20.70
CA ARG A 253 -7.77 -27.67 21.62
C ARG A 253 -7.43 -27.30 23.06
N ASN A 254 -6.20 -27.56 23.50
CA ASN A 254 -5.78 -27.28 24.87
C ASN A 254 -5.53 -25.78 25.11
N GLY A 255 -4.90 -25.09 24.16
CA GLY A 255 -4.45 -23.69 24.34
C GLY A 255 -5.28 -22.64 23.61
N GLY A 256 -5.96 -23.05 22.53
CA GLY A 256 -6.47 -22.13 21.52
C GLY A 256 -5.35 -21.43 20.73
N LEU A 257 -5.72 -20.46 19.91
CA LEU A 257 -4.77 -19.63 19.16
C LEU A 257 -5.12 -18.16 19.22
N TYR A 258 -4.08 -17.34 19.32
CA TYR A 258 -4.13 -15.92 19.08
C TYR A 258 -3.83 -15.64 17.62
N ALA A 259 -4.67 -14.85 16.98
CA ALA A 259 -4.34 -14.19 15.72
C ALA A 259 -3.98 -12.74 16.03
N TYR A 260 -2.73 -12.38 15.81
CA TYR A 260 -2.17 -11.06 16.04
C TYR A 260 -1.86 -10.38 14.70
N THR A 261 -2.19 -9.10 14.62
CA THR A 261 -1.91 -8.24 13.48
C THR A 261 -1.50 -6.86 13.97
N ALA A 262 -0.40 -6.34 13.44
CA ALA A 262 -0.12 -4.92 13.49
C ALA A 262 -0.46 -4.30 12.12
N ILE A 263 -1.31 -3.28 12.12
CA ILE A 263 -1.84 -2.66 10.89
C ILE A 263 -1.42 -1.21 10.84
N ASN A 264 -0.69 -0.82 9.80
CA ASN A 264 -0.43 0.59 9.55
C ASN A 264 -1.69 1.27 9.03
N ALA A 265 -2.02 2.42 9.60
CA ALA A 265 -3.13 3.26 9.21
C ALA A 265 -2.74 4.74 9.36
N PRO A 266 -3.17 5.63 8.44
CA PRO A 266 -2.94 7.07 8.53
C PRO A 266 -3.38 7.63 9.88
N ARG A 267 -2.64 8.61 10.40
CA ARG A 267 -3.01 9.29 11.65
C ARG A 267 -4.43 9.83 11.59
N GLY A 268 -5.24 9.57 12.61
CA GLY A 268 -6.61 10.07 12.71
C GLY A 268 -7.67 9.19 12.03
N LEU A 269 -7.25 8.13 11.33
CA LEU A 269 -8.18 7.13 10.79
C LEU A 269 -8.70 6.21 11.92
N ASP A 270 -10.02 6.11 12.05
CA ASP A 270 -10.69 5.16 12.93
C ASP A 270 -11.44 4.12 12.08
N GLU A 271 -10.92 2.90 12.00
CA GLU A 271 -11.42 1.87 11.09
C GLU A 271 -11.89 0.64 11.88
N ARG A 272 -13.00 0.04 11.44
CA ARG A 272 -13.43 -1.28 11.90
C ARG A 272 -12.90 -2.35 10.95
N ILE A 273 -12.17 -3.30 11.52
CA ILE A 273 -11.67 -4.47 10.80
C ILE A 273 -12.26 -5.75 11.39
N TYR A 274 -12.08 -6.85 10.67
CA TYR A 274 -12.52 -8.17 11.07
C TYR A 274 -11.38 -9.17 10.96
N HIS A 275 -11.17 -9.93 12.03
CA HIS A 275 -10.50 -11.22 11.94
C HIS A 275 -11.54 -12.29 11.60
N VAL A 276 -11.45 -12.80 10.37
CA VAL A 276 -12.36 -13.82 9.87
C VAL A 276 -11.61 -15.15 9.80
N TRP A 277 -12.02 -16.10 10.63
CA TRP A 277 -11.45 -17.44 10.70
C TRP A 277 -12.08 -18.32 9.63
N TRP A 278 -11.24 -18.90 8.79
CA TRP A 278 -11.64 -19.81 7.72
C TRP A 278 -11.03 -21.17 7.94
N HIS A 279 -11.83 -22.21 7.71
CA HIS A 279 -11.42 -23.61 7.78
C HIS A 279 -11.89 -24.33 6.52
N GLU A 280 -10.96 -24.93 5.77
CA GLU A 280 -11.25 -25.65 4.52
C GLU A 280 -12.20 -24.92 3.54
N GLY A 281 -12.05 -23.59 3.46
CA GLY A 281 -12.85 -22.76 2.55
C GLY A 281 -14.21 -22.33 3.09
N GLN A 282 -14.53 -22.60 4.35
CA GLN A 282 -15.73 -22.12 5.03
C GLN A 282 -15.39 -21.06 6.09
N GLU A 283 -16.21 -20.03 6.19
CA GLU A 283 -16.12 -19.02 7.25
C GLU A 283 -16.67 -19.60 8.54
N MET A 284 -15.85 -19.62 9.60
CA MET A 284 -16.20 -20.16 10.92
C MET A 284 -16.62 -19.08 11.89
N ASP A 285 -15.81 -18.01 11.99
CA ASP A 285 -16.08 -16.89 12.89
C ASP A 285 -15.63 -15.58 12.26
N ARG A 286 -16.29 -14.51 12.68
CA ARG A 286 -15.98 -13.14 12.30
C ARG A 286 -15.97 -12.27 13.56
N ILE A 287 -14.80 -11.75 13.89
CA ILE A 287 -14.59 -10.97 15.12
C ILE A 287 -14.20 -9.54 14.74
N ALA A 288 -15.03 -8.57 15.14
CA ALA A 288 -14.79 -7.15 14.89
C ALA A 288 -13.72 -6.59 15.84
N LEU A 289 -12.87 -5.71 15.32
CA LEU A 289 -11.83 -4.99 16.05
C LEU A 289 -11.80 -3.55 15.54
N ASP A 290 -11.74 -2.58 16.46
CA ASP A 290 -11.60 -1.17 16.11
C ASP A 290 -10.12 -0.78 16.16
N ILE A 291 -9.58 -0.24 15.06
CA ILE A 291 -8.20 0.22 14.94
C ILE A 291 -8.15 1.74 14.82
N HIS A 292 -7.14 2.33 15.44
CA HIS A 292 -6.92 3.78 15.44
C HIS A 292 -5.54 4.08 14.85
N GLY A 293 -5.47 4.91 13.81
CA GLY A 293 -4.25 5.19 13.08
C GLY A 293 -3.29 6.16 13.77
N GLY A 294 -2.06 6.25 13.24
CA GLY A 294 -1.04 7.20 13.71
C GLY A 294 0.11 6.62 14.54
N ARG A 295 0.19 5.29 14.69
CA ARG A 295 1.37 4.59 15.21
C ARG A 295 2.24 4.11 14.04
N LYS A 296 3.53 4.48 14.04
CA LYS A 296 4.52 4.04 13.03
C LYS A 296 4.69 2.52 12.94
N GLU A 297 4.51 1.82 14.06
CA GLU A 297 4.58 0.35 14.08
C GLU A 297 3.27 -0.33 13.64
N GLY A 298 2.22 0.47 13.43
CA GLY A 298 0.85 0.01 13.24
C GLY A 298 0.08 -0.13 14.55
N TYR A 299 -1.24 -0.15 14.44
CA TYR A 299 -2.15 -0.49 15.52
C TYR A 299 -2.14 -2.00 15.74
N ARG A 300 -1.87 -2.41 16.98
CA ARG A 300 -1.78 -3.83 17.38
C ARG A 300 -3.17 -4.32 17.75
N ALA A 301 -3.70 -5.27 16.99
CA ALA A 301 -4.97 -5.93 17.23
C ALA A 301 -4.75 -7.44 17.35
N TRP A 302 -5.51 -8.09 18.23
CA TRP A 302 -5.47 -9.54 18.35
C TRP A 302 -6.83 -10.11 18.74
N THR A 303 -7.05 -11.36 18.35
CA THR A 303 -8.22 -12.16 18.75
C THR A 303 -7.76 -13.52 19.21
N ARG A 304 -8.37 -14.04 20.28
CA ARG A 304 -8.13 -15.41 20.74
C ARG A 304 -9.31 -16.30 20.35
N LYS A 305 -9.06 -17.36 19.58
CA LYS A 305 -10.03 -18.41 19.33
C LYS A 305 -9.73 -19.61 20.22
N GLN A 306 -10.73 -20.05 20.98
CA GLN A 306 -10.64 -21.20 21.88
C GLN A 306 -11.60 -22.31 21.49
N ASN A 307 -12.78 -21.96 20.99
CA ASN A 307 -13.79 -22.92 20.58
C ASN A 307 -13.57 -23.32 19.12
N PHE A 308 -12.97 -24.47 18.87
CA PHE A 308 -12.78 -25.03 17.52
C PHE A 308 -13.80 -26.16 17.26
N PRO A 309 -14.21 -26.38 15.99
CA PRO A 309 -15.15 -27.46 15.63
C PRO A 309 -14.62 -28.85 15.99
N GLN A 310 -15.45 -29.89 15.89
CA GLN A 310 -14.97 -31.26 16.13
C GLN A 310 -13.96 -31.71 15.08
N ASP A 311 -14.22 -31.47 13.80
CA ASP A 311 -13.19 -31.66 12.77
C ASP A 311 -12.34 -30.39 12.66
N VAL A 312 -11.17 -30.39 13.29
CA VAL A 312 -10.25 -29.25 13.27
C VAL A 312 -9.15 -29.39 12.23
N THR A 313 -9.04 -30.55 11.58
CA THR A 313 -7.90 -30.88 10.73
C THR A 313 -7.93 -30.13 9.41
N GLY A 314 -6.76 -29.91 8.82
CA GLY A 314 -6.62 -29.28 7.52
C GLY A 314 -6.21 -27.81 7.58
N ARG A 315 -6.53 -27.07 6.53
CA ARG A 315 -6.04 -25.72 6.29
C ARG A 315 -6.91 -24.68 6.98
N TRP A 316 -6.25 -23.86 7.77
CA TRP A 316 -6.85 -22.70 8.42
C TRP A 316 -6.29 -21.40 7.87
N GLN A 317 -7.13 -20.39 7.82
CA GLN A 317 -6.75 -19.03 7.47
C GLN A 317 -7.39 -18.05 8.44
N VAL A 318 -6.67 -16.98 8.75
CA VAL A 318 -7.26 -15.80 9.38
C VAL A 318 -7.16 -14.68 8.37
N ARG A 319 -8.30 -14.26 7.83
CA ARG A 319 -8.40 -13.15 6.89
C ARG A 319 -8.67 -11.88 7.66
N VAL A 320 -7.90 -10.84 7.37
CA VAL A 320 -8.08 -9.50 7.93
C VAL A 320 -8.82 -8.68 6.89
N LEU A 321 -10.07 -8.30 7.19
CA LEU A 321 -10.95 -7.59 6.26
C LEU A 321 -11.38 -6.24 6.84
N THR A 322 -11.61 -5.25 5.98
CA THR A 322 -12.34 -4.01 6.34
C THR A 322 -13.85 -4.29 6.49
N GLU A 323 -14.59 -3.30 7.00
CA GLU A 323 -16.05 -3.32 7.09
C GLU A 323 -16.74 -3.76 5.78
N ASP A 324 -16.33 -3.17 4.65
CA ASP A 324 -16.94 -3.46 3.34
C ASP A 324 -16.34 -4.70 2.65
N GLY A 325 -15.48 -5.47 3.33
CA GLY A 325 -14.97 -6.76 2.86
C GLY A 325 -13.72 -6.67 1.97
N GLN A 326 -12.98 -5.56 2.00
CA GLN A 326 -11.68 -5.46 1.35
C GLN A 326 -10.63 -6.19 2.18
N MET A 327 -9.82 -7.03 1.53
CA MET A 327 -8.80 -7.81 2.21
C MET A 327 -7.56 -6.95 2.48
N ILE A 328 -7.12 -6.91 3.73
CA ILE A 328 -5.87 -6.29 4.17
C ILE A 328 -4.74 -7.35 4.16
N GLY A 329 -5.06 -8.59 4.54
CA GLY A 329 -4.14 -9.72 4.37
C GLY A 329 -4.65 -11.03 4.96
N VAL A 330 -3.81 -12.08 4.90
CA VAL A 330 -4.19 -13.45 5.27
C VAL A 330 -3.06 -14.18 5.99
N LEU A 331 -3.34 -14.64 7.20
CA LEU A 331 -2.51 -15.54 7.96
C LEU A 331 -2.93 -16.98 7.66
N ARG A 332 -1.98 -17.93 7.59
CA ARG A 332 -2.26 -19.33 7.22
C ARG A 332 -1.52 -20.29 8.15
N PHE A 333 -2.19 -21.35 8.54
CA PHE A 333 -1.60 -22.46 9.29
C PHE A 333 -2.34 -23.77 8.97
N VAL A 334 -1.73 -24.90 9.29
CA VAL A 334 -2.30 -26.24 9.08
C VAL A 334 -2.43 -26.95 10.41
N VAL A 335 -3.56 -27.63 10.60
CA VAL A 335 -3.82 -28.48 11.76
C VAL A 335 -3.73 -29.93 11.35
N THR A 336 -2.98 -30.74 12.09
CA THR A 336 -2.80 -32.17 11.82
C THR A 336 -3.23 -33.02 13.01
N ASP A 337 -3.69 -34.24 12.75
CA ASP A 337 -4.04 -35.18 13.84
C ASP A 337 -2.82 -35.78 14.54
N ASN A 338 -1.66 -35.76 13.88
CA ASN A 338 -0.44 -36.28 14.47
C ASN A 338 -0.01 -35.39 15.65
N ASP A 339 0.33 -36.00 16.79
CA ASP A 339 0.79 -35.28 17.99
C ASP A 339 2.26 -34.83 17.86
N GLN A 340 2.58 -34.19 16.75
CA GLN A 340 3.89 -33.63 16.46
C GLN A 340 4.01 -32.23 17.10
N PRO A 341 5.23 -31.81 17.49
CA PRO A 341 5.46 -30.46 18.00
C PRO A 341 5.09 -29.41 16.93
N ALA A 342 4.53 -28.29 17.39
CA ALA A 342 4.14 -27.20 16.49
C ALA A 342 5.36 -26.65 15.74
N VAL A 343 5.22 -26.47 14.43
CA VAL A 343 6.26 -25.86 13.59
C VAL A 343 6.12 -24.35 13.73
N LYS A 344 6.94 -23.77 14.59
CA LYS A 344 7.04 -22.33 14.85
C LYS A 344 7.98 -21.66 13.84
N ARG A 345 7.69 -20.41 13.52
CA ARG A 345 8.54 -19.50 12.76
C ARG A 345 8.69 -18.23 13.60
N PRO A 346 9.90 -17.63 13.64
CA PRO A 346 10.10 -16.37 14.33
C PRO A 346 9.07 -15.37 13.84
N THR A 347 8.37 -14.72 14.77
CA THR A 347 7.48 -13.62 14.40
C THR A 347 8.33 -12.51 13.80
N GLY A 348 8.03 -12.14 12.55
CA GLY A 348 8.83 -11.21 11.77
C GLY A 348 7.96 -10.09 11.20
N ARG A 349 8.51 -8.88 11.16
CA ARG A 349 7.92 -7.74 10.45
C ARG A 349 7.84 -8.10 8.96
N LEU A 350 6.63 -8.13 8.40
CA LEU A 350 6.35 -8.54 7.02
C LEU A 350 7.08 -7.64 6.01
N ILE A 351 7.23 -6.37 6.35
CA ILE A 351 7.96 -5.39 5.56
C ILE A 351 9.31 -5.15 6.25
N LYS A 352 10.32 -5.92 5.85
CA LYS A 352 11.74 -5.65 6.14
C LYS A 352 12.39 -4.76 5.07
N LEU A 353 11.61 -4.09 4.25
CA LEU A 353 12.09 -3.00 3.39
C LEU A 353 12.23 -1.73 4.24
N LYS A 354 13.37 -1.64 4.93
CA LYS A 354 13.89 -0.37 5.44
C LYS A 354 14.90 0.11 4.38
N PRO A 355 14.61 1.13 3.55
CA PRO A 355 15.61 1.73 2.70
C PRO A 355 16.47 2.68 3.54
N GLY A 356 17.63 2.17 3.98
CA GLY A 356 18.63 2.90 4.75
C GLY A 356 19.32 1.98 5.75
N GLY A 357 20.58 1.65 5.46
CA GLY A 357 21.43 0.73 6.23
C GLY A 357 21.46 1.01 7.72
N ASP A 358 21.27 -0.04 8.51
CA ASP A 358 22.38 -0.68 9.23
C ASP A 358 21.81 -1.87 10.01
N SER A 359 22.28 -3.05 9.63
CA SER A 359 22.43 -4.27 10.43
C SER A 359 23.05 -5.31 9.50
N THR A 360 24.34 -5.12 9.21
CA THR A 360 25.23 -6.26 8.99
C THR A 360 25.41 -6.97 10.32
N ASP A 361 24.41 -7.78 10.70
CA ASP A 361 24.65 -8.92 11.56
C ASP A 361 24.35 -10.16 10.72
N PRO A 362 25.38 -10.86 10.23
CA PRO A 362 25.16 -12.16 9.61
C PRO A 362 24.57 -13.07 10.68
N VAL A 363 23.44 -13.70 10.35
CA VAL A 363 22.93 -14.87 11.05
C VAL A 363 23.99 -15.96 10.92
N THR A 364 24.82 -16.12 11.95
CA THR A 364 25.67 -17.30 12.10
C THR A 364 24.74 -18.50 12.32
N PRO A 365 24.78 -19.55 11.48
CA PRO A 365 24.13 -20.80 11.82
C PRO A 365 24.89 -21.41 13.00
N GLU A 366 24.19 -21.60 14.11
CA GLU A 366 24.66 -22.30 15.29
C GLU A 366 25.08 -23.73 14.89
N SER A 367 26.39 -23.95 14.80
CA SER A 367 26.99 -25.27 14.63
C SER A 367 26.88 -26.05 15.95
N ALA A 368 26.37 -27.27 15.84
CA ALA A 368 26.25 -28.27 16.90
C ALA A 368 27.59 -28.52 17.65
N PRO A 369 27.54 -29.01 18.91
CA PRO A 369 28.69 -28.99 19.81
C PRO A 369 29.72 -30.06 19.46
N ALA A 370 30.99 -29.68 19.43
CA ALA A 370 32.12 -30.61 19.35
C ALA A 370 32.77 -30.75 20.74
N GLU A 371 32.90 -31.99 21.20
CA GLU A 371 33.72 -32.40 22.34
C GLU A 371 35.22 -32.06 22.13
N PRO A 372 36.01 -31.95 23.21
CA PRO A 372 37.40 -31.51 23.13
C PRO A 372 38.31 -32.70 22.84
N ASP A 373 39.24 -32.56 21.89
CA ASP A 373 40.42 -33.41 21.92
C ASP A 373 41.70 -32.70 21.46
N ALA A 374 42.76 -33.08 22.14
CA ALA A 374 44.06 -32.44 22.21
C ALA A 374 44.90 -32.68 20.95
N SER A 375 45.72 -31.69 20.56
CA SER A 375 47.07 -31.92 20.04
C SER A 375 47.81 -30.60 19.79
N GLU A 376 48.79 -30.33 20.64
CA GLU A 376 49.98 -29.52 20.35
C GLU A 376 50.85 -30.25 19.31
N PRO A 377 51.75 -29.57 18.54
CA PRO A 377 53.07 -29.25 19.11
C PRO A 377 53.86 -28.02 18.55
N LYS A 378 54.74 -27.49 19.43
CA LYS A 378 56.14 -26.97 19.27
C LYS A 378 56.49 -25.91 18.20
N GLN A 379 56.91 -24.70 18.59
CA GLN A 379 58.24 -24.21 19.05
C GLN A 379 59.17 -23.70 17.93
N GLU A 380 59.50 -22.39 17.95
CA GLU A 380 60.82 -21.85 17.59
C GLU A 380 61.04 -20.51 18.34
N ALA A 381 62.28 -20.23 18.76
CA ALA A 381 62.62 -19.38 19.90
C ALA A 381 63.51 -18.14 19.57
N ALA A 382 63.38 -17.12 20.44
CA ALA A 382 64.43 -16.24 21.02
C ALA A 382 65.14 -15.17 20.15
N PRO A 383 65.83 -14.15 20.73
CA PRO A 383 66.25 -13.95 22.14
C PRO A 383 65.91 -12.57 22.78
N THR A 384 65.57 -12.48 24.08
CA THR A 384 66.40 -12.35 25.31
C THR A 384 66.98 -10.95 25.56
N GLU A 385 66.47 -10.26 26.59
CA GLU A 385 67.23 -9.27 27.36
C GLU A 385 66.89 -9.38 28.86
N SER A 386 67.92 -9.16 29.66
CA SER A 386 68.23 -9.56 31.04
C SER A 386 67.46 -8.89 32.18
N ALA A 387 67.27 -9.65 33.28
CA ALA A 387 66.98 -9.17 34.65
C ALA A 387 68.28 -8.77 35.39
N PRO A 388 68.21 -8.13 36.58
CA PRO A 388 68.10 -8.87 37.86
C PRO A 388 67.14 -8.23 38.89
N ALA A 389 66.40 -9.03 39.69
CA ALA A 389 66.58 -9.31 41.15
C ALA A 389 66.76 -8.06 42.02
N GLU A 390 66.02 -7.76 43.09
CA GLU A 390 65.71 -8.49 44.35
C GLU A 390 64.89 -7.46 45.19
N SER A 391 63.79 -7.73 45.90
CA SER A 391 63.74 -8.22 47.29
C SER A 391 62.28 -8.06 47.81
N ALA A 392 61.74 -9.08 48.47
CA ALA A 392 60.53 -9.01 49.33
C ALA A 392 60.93 -8.58 50.76
N PRO A 393 60.09 -8.62 51.83
CA PRO A 393 58.62 -8.71 51.94
C PRO A 393 58.04 -7.67 52.95
N ALA A 394 56.70 -7.69 53.19
CA ALA A 394 56.05 -7.64 54.52
C ALA A 394 54.67 -6.93 54.49
N ALA A 395 53.62 -7.70 54.78
CA ALA A 395 52.39 -7.26 55.46
C ALA A 395 52.70 -6.97 56.96
N PRO A 396 51.78 -6.54 57.86
CA PRO A 396 50.31 -6.47 57.74
C PRO A 396 49.62 -5.25 58.46
N ALA A 397 48.28 -5.35 58.59
CA ALA A 397 47.34 -4.61 59.46
C ALA A 397 46.92 -3.20 58.98
N GLN A 398 45.64 -2.81 58.93
CA GLN A 398 44.42 -3.20 59.64
C GLN A 398 43.21 -3.19 58.70
#